data_AF-A0A1V5JXI8-F1
#
_entry.id   AF-A0A1V5JXI8-F1
#
_cell.length_a   1.000
_cell.length_b   1.000
_cell.length_c   1.000
_cell.angle_alpha   90.00
_cell.angle_beta   90.00
_cell.angle_gamma   90.00
#
_symmetry.space_group_name_H-M   'P 1'
#
loop_
_entity.id
_entity.type
_entity.pdbx_description
1 polymer ?
#
loop_
_entity_poly.entity_id
_entity_poly.type
_entity_poly.pdbx_seq_one_letter_code
_entity_poly.pdbx_strand_id
1 'polypeptide(L)'
;MRRPFALFLLTAVALWAWGAPAAEARKLSEGEIRTIWRANGAVPGVQEFQFGVVDWESRTAAVTGRSSPEASTPSGRLLAKRQAMADAQRNLLYLLYELRYGLPERISSIEVEGHVVMGHIDYQGEEGSRYVVEVSLPLHRLLEECVIWKARVK
;
A
#
# COMPACT_ATOMS: atom_id res chain seq x y z
N MET A 1 44.01 -50.51 -32.21
CA MET A 1 43.84 -49.14 -32.76
C MET A 1 42.37 -48.79 -32.86
N ARG A 2 41.80 -48.13 -31.84
CA ARG A 2 40.50 -47.43 -31.87
C ARG A 2 40.61 -46.20 -30.97
N ARG A 3 40.04 -45.10 -31.45
CA ARG A 3 40.35 -43.68 -31.17
C ARG A 3 39.98 -43.21 -29.74
N PRO A 4 40.68 -42.20 -29.18
CA PRO A 4 40.37 -41.62 -27.88
C PRO A 4 39.15 -40.69 -27.95
N PHE A 5 38.25 -40.81 -26.97
CA PHE A 5 37.16 -39.87 -26.69
C PHE A 5 37.78 -38.56 -26.18
N ALA A 6 37.88 -37.56 -27.06
CA ALA A 6 38.34 -36.23 -26.72
C ALA A 6 37.20 -35.45 -26.05
N LEU A 7 37.54 -34.85 -24.91
CA LEU A 7 36.75 -33.93 -24.11
C LEU A 7 36.02 -32.89 -24.97
N PHE A 8 34.71 -32.79 -24.75
CA PHE A 8 33.97 -31.59 -25.13
C PHE A 8 34.26 -30.47 -24.12
N LEU A 9 34.96 -29.46 -24.63
CA LEU A 9 34.92 -28.06 -24.19
C LEU A 9 33.47 -27.55 -24.04
N LEU A 10 33.32 -26.47 -23.26
CA LEU A 10 32.14 -25.59 -23.06
C LEU A 10 31.36 -25.94 -21.79
N THR A 11 31.51 -25.21 -20.68
CA THR A 11 30.97 -23.85 -20.57
C THR A 11 31.53 -23.16 -19.33
N ALA A 12 32.35 -22.15 -19.58
CA ALA A 12 32.59 -21.08 -18.62
C ALA A 12 31.36 -20.17 -18.62
N VAL A 13 30.53 -20.26 -17.57
CA VAL A 13 29.60 -19.19 -17.20
C VAL A 13 29.82 -18.91 -15.72
N ALA A 14 30.96 -18.27 -15.43
CA ALA A 14 31.14 -17.51 -14.22
C ALA A 14 30.31 -16.23 -14.35
N LEU A 15 29.00 -16.33 -14.13
CA LEU A 15 28.17 -15.15 -13.91
C LEU A 15 28.30 -14.77 -12.44
N TRP A 16 29.16 -13.78 -12.23
CA TRP A 16 29.23 -12.97 -11.03
C TRP A 16 27.84 -12.42 -10.69
N ALA A 17 27.11 -13.15 -9.84
CA ALA A 17 26.06 -12.58 -9.03
C ALA A 17 26.73 -11.81 -7.88
N TRP A 18 27.42 -10.72 -8.21
CA TRP A 18 27.70 -9.72 -7.20
C TRP A 18 26.37 -9.11 -6.80
N GLY A 19 25.98 -9.37 -5.55
CA GLY A 19 24.86 -8.74 -4.91
C GLY A 19 24.99 -7.23 -5.06
N ALA A 20 24.21 -6.66 -5.97
CA ALA A 20 23.86 -5.26 -5.88
C ALA A 20 23.22 -5.11 -4.49
N PRO A 21 23.72 -4.18 -3.63
CA PRO A 21 23.00 -3.87 -2.42
C PRO A 21 21.59 -3.47 -2.86
N ALA A 22 20.58 -4.15 -2.31
CA ALA A 22 19.21 -3.71 -2.46
C ALA A 22 19.22 -2.22 -2.13
N ALA A 23 18.93 -1.36 -3.12
CA ALA A 23 18.95 0.07 -2.93
C ALA A 23 18.11 0.35 -1.69
N GLU A 24 18.74 0.79 -0.59
CA GLU A 24 18.02 1.12 0.62
C GLU A 24 16.97 2.15 0.22
N ALA A 25 15.69 1.81 0.45
CA ALA A 25 14.59 2.71 0.15
C ALA A 25 14.91 4.05 0.81
N ARG A 26 15.00 5.11 -0.01
CA ARG A 26 15.33 6.45 0.46
C ARG A 26 14.31 6.85 1.52
N LYS A 27 14.76 6.99 2.77
CA LYS A 27 13.93 7.51 3.86
C LYS A 27 13.51 8.94 3.52
N LEU A 28 12.22 9.22 3.62
CA LEU A 28 11.67 10.55 3.44
C LEU A 28 12.16 11.44 4.56
N SER A 29 12.73 12.57 4.18
CA SER A 29 13.12 13.60 5.12
C SER A 29 11.89 14.29 5.70
N GLU A 30 12.05 14.82 6.91
CA GLU A 30 11.06 15.72 7.54
C GLU A 30 10.63 16.89 6.63
N GLY A 31 11.53 17.36 5.78
CA GLY A 31 11.23 18.42 4.82
C GLY A 31 10.23 17.98 3.76
N GLU A 32 10.33 16.73 3.29
CA GLU A 32 9.42 16.18 2.28
C GLU A 32 8.03 15.92 2.87
N ILE A 33 7.94 15.39 4.10
CA ILE A 33 6.65 15.23 4.80
C ILE A 33 5.98 16.60 5.00
N ARG A 34 6.73 17.62 5.44
CA ARG A 34 6.20 19.00 5.55
C ARG A 34 5.76 19.58 4.22
N THR A 35 6.43 19.21 3.12
CA THR A 35 6.05 19.67 1.78
C THR A 35 4.71 19.06 1.37
N ILE A 36 4.52 17.76 1.62
CA ILE A 36 3.24 17.07 1.39
C ILE A 36 2.14 17.70 2.25
N TRP A 37 2.40 17.93 3.54
CA TRP A 37 1.44 18.59 4.44
C TRP A 37 1.00 19.97 3.93
N ARG A 38 1.96 20.81 3.49
CA ARG A 38 1.66 22.12 2.92
C ARG A 38 0.89 22.04 1.60
N ALA A 39 1.22 21.06 0.75
CA ALA A 39 0.48 20.82 -0.50
C ALA A 39 -0.98 20.44 -0.25
N ASN A 40 -1.27 19.80 0.89
CA ASN A 40 -2.61 19.41 1.33
C ASN A 40 -3.31 20.47 2.20
N GLY A 41 -2.82 21.73 2.21
CA GLY A 41 -3.47 22.86 2.88
C GLY A 41 -2.96 23.17 4.28
N ALA A 42 -1.93 22.47 4.78
CA ALA A 42 -1.28 22.71 6.07
C ALA A 42 -2.26 22.68 7.27
N VAL A 43 -3.25 21.78 7.25
CA VAL A 43 -4.22 21.62 8.33
C VAL A 43 -3.55 21.07 9.59
N PRO A 44 -3.69 21.69 10.77
CA PRO A 44 -3.18 21.13 12.02
C PRO A 44 -4.01 19.93 12.49
N GLY A 45 -3.37 18.96 13.15
CA GLY A 45 -4.05 17.77 13.69
C GLY A 45 -4.58 16.83 12.62
N VAL A 46 -5.84 16.41 12.77
CA VAL A 46 -6.49 15.42 11.90
C VAL A 46 -7.10 16.09 10.67
N GLN A 47 -6.75 15.58 9.50
CA GLN A 47 -7.33 15.94 8.22
C GLN A 47 -8.07 14.74 7.60
N GLU A 48 -9.32 14.96 7.21
CA GLU A 48 -10.11 13.97 6.49
C GLU A 48 -9.83 14.06 4.98
N PHE A 49 -9.70 12.89 4.37
CA PHE A 49 -9.51 12.65 2.94
C PHE A 49 -10.63 11.74 2.43
N GLN A 50 -10.80 11.61 1.11
CA GLN A 50 -11.88 10.78 0.57
C GLN A 50 -11.74 9.30 0.99
N PHE A 51 -10.51 8.80 1.11
CA PHE A 51 -10.23 7.38 1.35
C PHE A 51 -9.71 7.06 2.75
N GLY A 52 -9.58 8.05 3.63
CA GLY A 52 -9.06 7.86 4.97
C GLY A 52 -8.84 9.17 5.70
N VAL A 53 -8.05 9.11 6.77
CA VAL A 53 -7.70 10.27 7.58
C VAL A 53 -6.19 10.28 7.83
N VAL A 54 -5.63 11.48 7.97
CA VAL A 54 -4.24 11.65 8.39
C VAL A 54 -4.21 12.56 9.61
N ASP A 55 -3.66 12.05 10.70
CA ASP A 55 -3.23 12.87 11.83
C ASP A 55 -1.80 13.34 11.57
N TRP A 56 -1.65 14.63 11.28
CA TRP A 56 -0.37 15.25 11.00
C TRP A 56 0.48 15.47 12.25
N GLU A 57 -0.13 15.53 13.43
CA GLU A 57 0.57 15.68 14.72
C GLU A 57 1.14 14.33 15.16
N SER A 58 0.32 13.28 15.16
CA SER A 58 0.76 11.92 15.51
C SER A 58 1.52 11.23 14.38
N ARG A 59 1.46 11.78 13.16
CA ARG A 59 2.05 11.23 11.93
C ARG A 59 1.51 9.85 11.62
N THR A 60 0.20 9.74 11.63
CA THR A 60 -0.51 8.47 11.42
C THR A 60 -1.55 8.65 10.32
N ALA A 61 -1.56 7.73 9.37
CA ALA A 61 -2.66 7.59 8.41
C ALA A 61 -3.56 6.46 8.88
N ALA A 62 -4.88 6.63 8.80
CA ALA A 62 -5.84 5.59 9.11
C ALA A 62 -6.90 5.46 8.02
N VAL A 63 -7.35 4.23 7.79
CA VAL A 63 -8.40 3.92 6.82
C VAL A 63 -9.37 2.91 7.41
N THR A 64 -10.58 2.90 6.85
CA THR A 64 -11.58 1.88 7.15
C THR A 64 -11.85 1.05 5.91
N GLY A 65 -11.71 -0.28 6.02
CA GLY A 65 -12.15 -1.25 5.02
C GLY A 65 -13.48 -1.87 5.43
N ARG A 66 -14.36 -2.11 4.45
CA ARG A 66 -15.71 -2.64 4.69
C ARG A 66 -16.05 -3.77 3.73
N SER A 67 -16.83 -4.73 4.21
CA SER A 67 -17.49 -5.72 3.37
C SER A 67 -18.89 -6.02 3.88
N SER A 68 -19.75 -6.54 3.01
CA SER A 68 -21.06 -7.07 3.41
C SER A 68 -20.92 -8.58 3.62
N PRO A 69 -20.93 -9.10 4.86
CA PRO A 69 -20.95 -10.53 5.09
C PRO A 69 -22.24 -11.12 4.51
N GLU A 70 -22.12 -11.94 3.47
CA GLU A 70 -23.28 -12.66 2.92
C GLU A 70 -23.69 -13.87 3.77
N ALA A 71 -22.91 -14.27 4.78
CA ALA A 71 -23.20 -15.51 5.48
C ALA A 71 -22.91 -15.47 6.98
N SER A 72 -23.91 -15.87 7.77
CA SER A 72 -23.86 -16.15 9.22
C SER A 72 -22.97 -17.34 9.59
N THR A 73 -22.32 -17.95 8.60
CA THR A 73 -21.43 -19.10 8.77
C THR A 73 -20.01 -18.66 9.14
N PRO A 74 -19.22 -19.50 9.83
CA PRO A 74 -17.80 -19.21 10.11
C PRO A 74 -16.98 -18.90 8.85
N SER A 75 -17.23 -19.64 7.76
CA SER A 75 -16.57 -19.43 6.47
C SER A 75 -16.95 -18.09 5.84
N GLY A 76 -18.22 -17.68 5.98
CA GLY A 76 -18.72 -16.37 5.56
C GLY A 76 -18.02 -15.23 6.28
N ARG A 77 -17.89 -15.32 7.61
CA ARG A 77 -17.16 -14.34 8.41
C ARG A 77 -15.69 -14.22 8.01
N LEU A 78 -15.03 -15.34 7.74
CA LEU A 78 -13.64 -15.33 7.28
C LEU A 78 -13.50 -14.65 5.90
N LEU A 79 -14.43 -14.92 4.98
CA LEU A 79 -14.46 -14.26 3.68
C LEU A 79 -14.70 -12.75 3.82
N ALA A 80 -15.67 -12.36 4.64
CA ALA A 80 -15.98 -10.96 4.91
C ALA A 80 -14.77 -10.22 5.49
N LYS A 81 -14.10 -10.82 6.49
CA LYS A 81 -12.84 -10.29 7.03
C LYS A 81 -11.80 -10.05 5.94
N ARG A 82 -11.60 -11.03 5.04
CA ARG A 82 -10.62 -10.90 3.94
C ARG A 82 -10.99 -9.80 2.95
N GLN A 83 -12.28 -9.67 2.63
CA GLN A 83 -12.79 -8.61 1.76
C GLN A 83 -12.62 -7.23 2.38
N ALA A 84 -12.96 -7.06 3.66
CA ALA A 84 -12.77 -5.81 4.38
C ALA A 84 -11.27 -5.44 4.49
N MET A 85 -10.39 -6.42 4.68
CA MET A 85 -8.94 -6.19 4.64
C MET A 85 -8.45 -5.74 3.25
N ALA A 86 -8.91 -6.38 2.19
CA ALA A 86 -8.57 -5.98 0.82
C ALA A 86 -9.09 -4.57 0.50
N ASP A 87 -10.29 -4.22 0.98
CA ASP A 87 -10.84 -2.87 0.87
C ASP A 87 -10.01 -1.84 1.66
N ALA A 88 -9.57 -2.15 2.88
CA ALA A 88 -8.66 -1.30 3.63
C ALA A 88 -7.33 -1.08 2.91
N GLN A 89 -6.74 -2.13 2.33
CA GLN A 89 -5.52 -2.00 1.51
C GLN A 89 -5.74 -1.11 0.29
N ARG A 90 -6.87 -1.27 -0.41
CA ARG A 90 -7.25 -0.39 -1.52
C ARG A 90 -7.37 1.06 -1.06
N ASN A 91 -8.03 1.30 0.07
CA ASN A 91 -8.22 2.64 0.62
C ASN A 91 -6.89 3.27 1.03
N LEU A 92 -5.92 2.52 1.58
CA LEU A 92 -4.55 3.01 1.82
C LEU A 92 -3.85 3.42 0.52
N LEU A 93 -3.99 2.65 -0.55
CA LEU A 93 -3.38 2.96 -1.83
C LEU A 93 -3.98 4.23 -2.44
N TYR A 94 -5.31 4.40 -2.33
CA TYR A 94 -5.99 5.61 -2.79
C TYR A 94 -5.70 6.83 -1.90
N LEU A 95 -5.58 6.65 -0.59
CA LEU A 95 -5.13 7.72 0.32
C LEU A 95 -3.71 8.16 -0.04
N LEU A 96 -2.80 7.22 -0.31
CA LEU A 96 -1.45 7.54 -0.80
C LEU A 96 -1.48 8.36 -2.10
N TYR A 97 -2.38 8.00 -3.02
CA TYR A 97 -2.56 8.74 -4.26
C TYR A 97 -3.03 10.17 -3.99
N GLU A 98 -4.10 10.32 -3.19
CA GLU A 98 -4.67 11.59 -2.80
C GLU A 98 -3.66 12.50 -2.10
N LEU A 99 -2.85 11.96 -1.18
CA LEU A 99 -1.79 12.73 -0.50
C LEU A 99 -0.71 13.25 -1.45
N ARG A 100 -0.35 12.47 -2.49
CA ARG A 100 0.75 12.81 -3.41
C ARG A 100 0.32 13.69 -4.57
N TYR A 101 -0.90 13.51 -5.05
CA TYR A 101 -1.36 14.10 -6.31
C TYR A 101 -2.62 14.96 -6.16
N GLY A 102 -3.29 14.88 -5.01
CA GLY A 102 -4.64 15.41 -4.81
C GLY A 102 -5.69 14.62 -5.58
N LEU A 103 -6.95 14.98 -5.38
CA LEU A 103 -8.07 14.50 -6.20
C LEU A 103 -8.57 15.63 -7.10
N PRO A 104 -8.65 15.41 -8.42
CA PRO A 104 -9.33 16.32 -9.33
C PRO A 104 -10.81 16.54 -8.94
N GLU A 105 -11.30 17.77 -9.07
CA GLU A 105 -12.67 18.18 -8.69
C GLU A 105 -13.80 17.42 -9.41
N ARG A 106 -13.52 16.75 -10.53
CA ARG A 106 -14.53 16.08 -11.39
C ARG A 106 -14.11 14.68 -11.83
N ILE A 107 -13.77 13.82 -10.88
CA ILE A 107 -13.47 12.41 -11.15
C ILE A 107 -14.76 11.59 -11.34
N SER A 108 -14.83 10.82 -12.42
CA SER A 108 -15.84 9.78 -12.58
C SER A 108 -15.35 8.43 -12.04
N SER A 109 -14.07 8.14 -12.25
CA SER A 109 -13.40 6.97 -11.68
C SER A 109 -11.88 7.15 -11.61
N ILE A 110 -11.27 6.48 -10.63
CA ILE A 110 -9.82 6.36 -10.48
C ILE A 110 -9.44 4.89 -10.32
N GLU A 111 -8.43 4.48 -11.06
CA GLU A 111 -7.82 3.16 -10.95
C GLU A 111 -6.35 3.36 -10.61
N VAL A 112 -5.93 2.82 -9.46
CA VAL A 112 -4.55 2.91 -8.97
C VAL A 112 -4.03 1.49 -8.80
N GLU A 113 -2.90 1.21 -9.42
CA GLU A 113 -2.17 -0.04 -9.29
C GLU A 113 -0.89 0.23 -8.49
N GLY A 114 -0.62 -0.60 -7.48
CA GLY A 114 0.51 -0.39 -6.59
C GLY A 114 0.61 -1.43 -5.49
N HIS A 115 1.53 -1.16 -4.57
CA HIS A 115 1.79 -1.97 -3.39
C HIS A 115 1.59 -1.13 -2.13
N VAL A 116 0.95 -1.72 -1.11
CA VAL A 116 0.86 -1.15 0.22
C VAL A 116 1.31 -2.16 1.26
N VAL A 117 2.06 -1.69 2.26
CA VAL A 117 2.35 -2.49 3.45
C VAL A 117 1.15 -2.44 4.39
N MET A 118 0.90 -3.54 5.10
CA MET A 118 -0.17 -3.55 6.07
C MET A 118 0.18 -2.77 7.34
N GLY A 119 -0.79 -1.98 7.80
CA GLY A 119 -0.71 -1.25 9.05
C GLY A 119 -1.09 -2.10 10.26
N HIS A 120 -1.18 -1.45 11.42
CA HIS A 120 -1.77 -2.01 12.61
C HIS A 120 -3.29 -2.06 12.46
N ILE A 121 -3.91 -3.16 12.90
CA ILE A 121 -5.37 -3.30 12.89
C ILE A 121 -5.88 -2.82 14.25
N ASP A 122 -6.44 -1.61 14.28
CA ASP A 122 -6.99 -1.01 15.50
C ASP A 122 -8.32 -1.67 15.88
N TYR A 123 -9.12 -2.04 14.87
CA TYR A 123 -10.41 -2.69 15.06
C TYR A 123 -10.72 -3.68 13.94
N GLN A 124 -11.40 -4.77 14.31
CA GLN A 124 -12.01 -5.70 13.36
C GLN A 124 -13.27 -6.31 13.99
N GLY A 125 -14.40 -6.22 13.31
CA GLY A 125 -15.66 -6.71 13.84
C GLY A 125 -16.83 -6.56 12.90
N GLU A 126 -18.01 -6.99 13.37
CA GLU A 126 -19.28 -6.79 12.67
C GLU A 126 -19.96 -5.53 13.22
N GLU A 127 -20.31 -4.62 12.33
CA GLU A 127 -21.08 -3.41 12.63
C GLU A 127 -22.34 -3.41 11.76
N GLY A 128 -23.49 -3.66 12.41
CA GLY A 128 -24.76 -3.81 11.71
C GLY A 128 -24.69 -4.94 10.68
N SER A 129 -24.86 -4.60 9.41
CA SER A 129 -24.82 -5.56 8.29
C SER A 129 -23.47 -5.62 7.56
N ARG A 130 -22.40 -5.08 8.17
CA ARG A 130 -21.08 -4.99 7.54
C ARG A 130 -20.00 -5.55 8.45
N TYR A 131 -18.99 -6.16 7.85
CA TYR A 131 -17.73 -6.43 8.52
C TYR A 131 -16.83 -5.23 8.29
N VAL A 132 -16.29 -4.69 9.37
CA VAL A 132 -15.49 -3.45 9.38
C VAL A 132 -14.11 -3.77 9.91
N VAL A 133 -13.13 -3.12 9.29
CA VAL A 133 -11.72 -3.18 9.67
C VAL A 133 -11.20 -1.76 9.68
N GLU A 134 -10.56 -1.36 10.77
CA GLU A 134 -9.84 -0.10 10.88
C GLU A 134 -8.34 -0.39 10.95
N VAL A 135 -7.59 0.30 10.10
CA VAL A 135 -6.13 0.13 9.99
C VAL A 135 -5.45 1.48 10.12
N SER A 136 -4.46 1.57 11.01
CA SER A 136 -3.54 2.69 11.11
C SER A 136 -2.14 2.31 10.63
N LEU A 137 -1.48 3.23 9.95
CA LEU A 137 -0.12 3.08 9.45
C LEU A 137 0.66 4.36 9.73
N PRO A 138 1.88 4.28 10.31
CA PRO A 138 2.73 5.46 10.44
C PRO A 138 2.94 6.12 9.08
N LEU A 139 2.79 7.43 9.03
CA LEU A 139 2.76 8.20 7.78
C LEU A 139 4.06 8.02 6.98
N HIS A 140 5.21 7.95 7.63
CA HIS A 140 6.48 7.68 6.94
C HIS A 140 6.45 6.32 6.23
N ARG A 141 5.91 5.26 6.85
CA ARG A 141 5.79 3.94 6.20
C ARG A 141 4.84 3.97 5.02
N LEU A 142 3.71 4.68 5.15
CA LEU A 142 2.79 4.87 4.02
C LEU A 142 3.50 5.57 2.85
N LEU A 143 4.35 6.55 3.12
CA LEU A 143 4.99 7.33 2.07
C LEU A 143 6.27 6.69 1.52
N GLU A 144 6.97 5.87 2.29
CA GLU A 144 8.26 5.25 1.90
C GLU A 144 8.11 3.82 1.37
N GLU A 145 7.29 3.00 2.04
CA GLU A 145 7.20 1.56 1.77
C GLU A 145 6.06 1.21 0.80
N CYS A 146 5.07 2.09 0.66
CA CYS A 146 4.00 1.92 -0.32
C CYS A 146 4.35 2.64 -1.63
N VAL A 147 3.99 2.01 -2.75
CA VAL A 147 4.37 2.47 -4.08
C VAL A 147 3.16 2.44 -5.00
N ILE A 148 2.99 3.52 -5.77
CA ILE A 148 2.05 3.57 -6.88
C ILE A 148 2.85 3.32 -8.17
N TRP A 149 2.48 2.29 -8.92
CA TRP A 149 3.10 1.98 -10.20
C TRP A 149 2.38 2.67 -11.36
N LYS A 150 1.06 2.78 -11.26
CA LYS A 150 0.21 3.33 -12.31
C LYS A 150 -1.06 3.91 -11.72
N ALA A 151 -1.50 5.02 -12.29
CA ALA A 151 -2.79 5.61 -11.98
C ALA A 151 -3.48 6.02 -13.29
N ARG A 152 -4.76 5.70 -13.41
CA ARG A 152 -5.63 6.15 -14.51
C ARG A 152 -6.82 6.88 -13.92
N VAL A 153 -7.00 8.12 -14.36
CA VAL A 153 -8.10 8.99 -13.98
C VAL A 153 -9.00 9.16 -15.19
N LYS A 154 -10.32 9.00 -15.02
CA LYS A 154 -11.32 9.21 -16.06
C LYS A 154 -12.38 10.22 -15.63
#